data_AF-A0A066VDZ3-F1
#
_entry.id   AF-A0A066VDZ3-F1
#
_cell.length_a   1.000
_cell.length_b   1.000
_cell.length_c   1.000
_cell.angle_alpha   90.00
_cell.angle_beta   90.00
_cell.angle_gamma   90.00
#
_symmetry.space_group_name_H-M   'P 1'
#
loop_
_entity.id
_entity.type
_entity.pdbx_description
1 polymer ?
#
loop_
_entity_poly.entity_id
_entity_poly.type
_entity_poly.pdbx_seq_one_letter_code
_entity_poly.pdbx_strand_id
1 'polypeptide(L)'
;MSSAEGTLALEEPLKANDSGANASPVATKSSPNDFLKGVIGKPVVVRLNSGVDYKGTLSCLDGYMNIALEETTEWVNGQMKSSYGDAFIRGNNVLYITAA
;
A
#
# COMPACT_ATOMS: atom_id res chain seq x y z
N MET A 1 39.96 54.95 10.27
CA MET A 1 38.86 55.83 9.84
C MET A 1 37.64 54.94 9.72
N SER A 2 36.91 54.72 10.82
CA SER A 2 35.77 55.54 11.22
C SER A 2 34.77 55.70 10.08
N SER A 3 33.72 54.88 10.05
CA SER A 3 32.45 55.24 10.68
C SER A 3 31.43 54.15 10.39
N ALA A 4 30.90 53.57 11.48
CA ALA A 4 29.66 52.82 11.47
C ALA A 4 28.59 53.74 12.05
N GLU A 5 27.60 54.10 11.25
CA GLU A 5 26.31 54.69 11.63
C GLU A 5 25.31 54.24 10.52
N GLY A 6 24.08 53.83 10.76
CA GLY A 6 23.30 53.83 11.98
C GLY A 6 22.06 52.93 11.86
N THR A 7 21.49 52.68 13.03
CA THR A 7 20.22 52.00 13.31
C THR A 7 19.02 52.81 12.81
N LEU A 8 17.96 52.15 12.30
CA LEU A 8 16.56 52.47 12.64
C LEU A 8 15.63 51.30 12.26
N ALA A 9 14.89 50.79 13.24
CA ALA A 9 13.83 49.80 13.08
C ALA A 9 12.52 50.49 12.70
N LEU A 10 11.71 49.85 11.84
CA LEU A 10 10.25 50.03 11.77
C LEU A 10 9.61 48.66 11.43
N GLU A 11 8.68 48.24 12.28
CA GLU A 11 7.89 47.00 12.23
C GLU A 11 6.83 46.99 11.10
N GLU A 12 6.20 45.82 10.93
CA GLU A 12 5.30 45.37 9.85
C GLU A 12 4.10 46.28 9.47
N PRO A 13 3.42 45.96 8.35
CA PRO A 13 2.18 45.21 8.57
C PRO A 13 2.02 43.98 7.66
N LEU A 14 1.58 42.90 8.28
CA LEU A 14 0.83 41.81 7.67
C LEU A 14 -0.33 42.37 6.83
N LYS A 15 -0.42 42.00 5.55
CA LYS A 15 -1.69 42.07 4.79
C LYS A 15 -2.09 40.67 4.34
N ALA A 16 -3.03 40.12 5.09
CA ALA A 16 -3.90 39.04 4.65
C ALA A 16 -4.84 39.54 3.55
N ASN A 17 -5.07 38.73 2.51
CA ASN A 17 -6.36 38.08 2.19
C ASN A 17 -6.24 37.53 0.75
N ASP A 18 -6.15 36.21 0.58
CA ASP A 18 -7.27 35.31 0.29
C ASP A 18 -7.48 35.08 -1.21
N SER A 19 -7.16 33.87 -1.61
CA SER A 19 -8.04 33.10 -2.46
C SER A 19 -7.76 31.63 -2.14
N GLY A 20 -8.59 31.05 -1.28
CA GLY A 20 -8.62 29.62 -1.02
C GLY A 20 -8.67 28.82 -2.31
N ALA A 21 -7.53 28.26 -2.72
CA ALA A 21 -7.51 27.12 -3.60
C ALA A 21 -7.86 25.91 -2.73
N ASN A 22 -9.14 25.54 -2.75
CA ASN A 22 -9.61 24.23 -2.34
C ASN A 22 -8.71 23.17 -3.02
N ALA A 23 -7.70 22.69 -2.30
CA ALA A 23 -6.90 21.54 -2.70
C ALA A 23 -7.82 20.34 -2.59
N SER A 24 -8.67 20.19 -3.59
CA SER A 24 -9.37 18.94 -3.88
C SER A 24 -8.28 17.87 -3.82
N PRO A 25 -8.44 16.79 -3.03
CA PRO A 25 -7.41 15.77 -2.97
C PRO A 25 -7.23 15.29 -4.40
N VAL A 26 -6.06 15.58 -4.98
CA VAL A 26 -5.64 14.96 -6.23
C VAL A 26 -5.73 13.49 -5.93
N ALA A 27 -6.74 12.82 -6.49
CA ALA A 27 -6.82 11.37 -6.48
C ALA A 27 -5.58 10.90 -7.21
N THR A 28 -4.50 10.69 -6.46
CA THR A 28 -3.27 10.13 -6.96
C THR A 28 -3.67 8.78 -7.54
N LYS A 29 -3.50 8.63 -8.85
CA LYS A 29 -3.80 7.37 -9.54
C LYS A 29 -3.01 6.28 -8.83
N SER A 30 -3.70 5.51 -7.98
CA SER A 30 -3.09 4.45 -7.21
C SER A 30 -2.65 3.40 -8.22
N SER A 31 -1.35 3.18 -8.32
CA SER A 31 -0.85 2.14 -9.19
C SER A 31 -1.21 0.77 -8.60
N PRO A 32 -1.34 -0.28 -9.42
CA PRO A 32 -1.50 -1.65 -8.89
C PRO A 32 -0.39 -2.01 -7.90
N ASN A 33 0.82 -1.47 -8.09
CA ASN A 33 1.95 -1.65 -7.19
C ASN A 33 1.73 -1.01 -5.81
N ASP A 34 0.98 0.11 -5.74
CA ASP A 34 0.63 0.74 -4.47
C ASP A 34 -0.40 -0.09 -3.69
N PHE A 35 -1.35 -0.71 -4.39
CA PHE A 35 -2.25 -1.69 -3.78
C PHE A 35 -1.48 -2.85 -3.17
N LEU A 36 -0.55 -3.43 -3.93
CA LEU A 36 0.27 -4.57 -3.49
C LEU A 36 1.09 -4.25 -2.24
N LYS A 37 1.72 -3.07 -2.19
CA LYS A 37 2.42 -2.59 -0.99
C LYS A 37 1.48 -2.40 0.20
N GLY A 38 0.25 -1.97 -0.06
CA GLY A 38 -0.76 -1.74 0.97
C GLY A 38 -1.36 -3.01 1.57
N VAL A 39 -1.20 -4.18 0.93
CA VAL A 39 -1.73 -5.47 1.41
C VAL A 39 -0.68 -6.37 2.06
N ILE A 40 0.61 -6.00 2.02
CA ILE A 40 1.65 -6.71 2.79
C ILE A 40 1.32 -6.66 4.29
N GLY A 41 1.50 -7.79 4.98
CA GLY A 41 1.19 -7.98 6.39
C GLY A 41 -0.30 -8.13 6.72
N LYS A 42 -1.18 -8.18 5.70
CA LYS A 42 -2.63 -8.32 5.90
C LYS A 42 -3.12 -9.70 5.49
N PRO A 43 -4.24 -10.16 6.07
CA PRO A 43 -4.94 -11.34 5.57
C PRO A 43 -5.41 -11.12 4.13
N VAL A 44 -5.14 -12.10 3.28
CA VAL A 44 -5.51 -12.09 1.86
C VAL A 44 -6.11 -13.42 1.45
N VAL A 45 -6.85 -13.40 0.35
CA VAL A 45 -7.24 -14.60 -0.40
C VAL A 45 -6.56 -14.56 -1.76
N VAL A 46 -5.80 -15.62 -2.05
CA VAL A 46 -5.13 -15.85 -3.34
C VAL A 46 -5.86 -16.98 -4.05
N ARG A 47 -6.54 -16.64 -5.15
CA ARG A 47 -7.20 -17.63 -6.01
C ARG A 47 -6.20 -18.12 -7.04
N LEU A 48 -6.03 -19.43 -7.16
CA LEU A 48 -5.25 -20.04 -8.23
C LEU A 48 -6.10 -20.24 -9.50
N ASN A 49 -5.43 -20.39 -10.63
CA ASN A 49 -6.03 -20.75 -11.93
C ASN A 49 -6.82 -22.08 -11.88
N SER A 50 -6.51 -22.95 -10.91
CA SER A 50 -7.24 -24.20 -10.67
C SER A 50 -8.60 -24.03 -9.99
N GLY A 51 -8.92 -22.82 -9.50
CA GLY A 51 -10.12 -22.57 -8.69
C GLY A 51 -9.91 -22.72 -7.18
N VAL A 52 -8.73 -23.18 -6.74
CA VAL A 52 -8.38 -23.34 -5.32
C VAL A 52 -8.07 -21.98 -4.70
N ASP A 53 -8.56 -21.76 -3.48
CA ASP A 53 -8.31 -20.57 -2.68
C ASP A 53 -7.25 -20.87 -1.60
N TYR A 54 -6.19 -20.07 -1.57
CA TYR A 54 -5.27 -20.02 -0.43
C TYR A 54 -5.56 -18.76 0.38
N LYS A 55 -5.78 -18.93 1.68
CA LYS A 55 -6.02 -17.82 2.62
C LYS A 55 -4.89 -17.79 3.63
N GLY A 56 -4.31 -16.63 3.87
CA GLY A 56 -3.22 -16.46 4.81
C GLY A 56 -2.80 -15.00 4.93
N THR A 57 -1.78 -14.73 5.74
CA THR A 57 -1.20 -13.40 5.88
C THR A 57 -0.14 -13.20 4.80
N LEU A 58 -0.25 -12.11 4.03
CA LEU A 58 0.68 -11.83 2.95
C LEU A 58 2.03 -11.37 3.49
N SER A 59 3.04 -12.24 3.46
CA SER A 59 4.38 -11.92 3.97
C SER A 59 5.20 -11.13 2.93
N CYS A 60 5.22 -11.59 1.67
CA CYS A 60 5.89 -10.87 0.60
C CYS A 60 5.27 -11.15 -0.78
N LEU A 61 5.49 -10.22 -1.71
CA LEU A 61 5.10 -10.34 -3.11
C LEU A 61 6.09 -9.59 -4.01
N ASP A 62 6.35 -10.11 -5.21
CA ASP A 62 7.21 -9.50 -6.22
C ASP A 62 6.47 -9.06 -7.51
N GLY A 63 7.19 -8.47 -8.46
CA GLY A 63 6.63 -8.01 -9.74
C GLY A 63 6.21 -9.13 -10.70
N TYR A 64 6.51 -10.39 -10.39
CA TYR A 64 6.04 -11.57 -11.11
C TYR A 64 4.87 -12.27 -10.39
N MET A 65 4.34 -11.66 -9.31
CA MET A 65 3.28 -12.20 -8.47
C MET A 65 3.66 -13.49 -7.74
N ASN A 66 4.94 -13.75 -7.51
CA ASN A 66 5.33 -14.78 -6.55
C ASN A 66 4.97 -14.31 -5.14
N ILE A 67 4.37 -15.18 -4.35
CA ILE A 67 3.76 -14.83 -3.07
C ILE A 67 4.31 -15.74 -1.97
N ALA A 68 4.71 -15.15 -0.86
CA ALA A 68 4.84 -15.88 0.40
C ALA A 68 3.64 -15.55 1.29
N LEU A 69 2.97 -16.60 1.78
CA LEU A 69 1.88 -16.52 2.75
C LEU A 69 2.31 -17.19 4.06
N GLU A 70 1.89 -16.61 5.17
CA GLU A 70 1.96 -17.18 6.51
C GLU A 70 0.57 -17.67 6.95
N GLU A 71 0.51 -18.61 7.89
CA GLU A 71 -0.74 -19.16 8.44
C GLU A 71 -1.72 -19.65 7.36
N THR A 72 -1.17 -20.23 6.29
CA THR A 72 -1.89 -20.52 5.05
C THR A 72 -2.84 -21.69 5.21
N THR A 73 -4.08 -21.52 4.77
CA THR A 73 -5.09 -22.58 4.65
C THR A 73 -5.58 -22.70 3.20
N GLU A 74 -5.78 -23.94 2.77
CA GLU A 74 -6.32 -24.27 1.45
C GLU A 74 -7.81 -24.52 1.53
N TRP A 75 -8.53 -23.92 0.58
CA TRP A 75 -9.97 -24.00 0.45
C TRP A 75 -10.32 -24.47 -0.95
N VAL A 76 -11.07 -25.58 -1.02
CA VAL A 76 -11.57 -26.16 -2.27
C VAL A 76 -13.10 -26.17 -2.19
N ASN A 77 -13.77 -25.55 -3.17
CA ASN A 77 -15.24 -25.44 -3.19
C ASN A 77 -15.83 -24.84 -1.90
N GLY A 78 -15.13 -23.87 -1.30
CA GLY A 78 -15.57 -23.20 -0.07
C GLY A 78 -15.37 -23.99 1.23
N GLN A 79 -14.75 -25.17 1.17
CA GLN A 79 -14.41 -25.97 2.35
C GLN A 79 -12.91 -25.95 2.61
N MET A 80 -12.52 -25.72 3.86
CA MET A 80 -11.12 -25.83 4.28
C MET A 80 -10.67 -27.30 4.16
N LYS A 81 -9.64 -27.53 3.37
CA LYS A 81 -9.12 -28.87 3.09
C LYS A 81 -7.81 -29.15 3.82
N SER A 82 -6.95 -28.15 3.96
CA SER A 82 -5.62 -28.32 4.56
C SER A 82 -5.10 -27.01 5.15
N SER A 83 -4.19 -27.13 6.11
CA SER A 83 -3.41 -26.02 6.68
C SER A 83 -1.93 -26.29 6.42
N TYR A 84 -1.22 -25.28 5.92
CA TYR A 84 0.15 -25.36 5.47
C TYR A 84 1.12 -24.53 6.31
N GLY A 85 0.63 -23.55 7.09
CA GLY A 85 1.51 -22.59 7.78
C GLY A 85 2.18 -21.69 6.74
N ASP A 86 3.49 -21.80 6.58
CA ASP A 86 4.23 -21.00 5.61
C ASP A 86 4.14 -21.63 4.21
N ALA A 87 3.68 -20.85 3.23
CA ALA A 87 3.49 -21.31 1.86
C ALA A 87 4.10 -20.34 0.85
N PHE A 88 4.68 -20.90 -0.22
CA PHE A 88 5.18 -20.12 -1.35
C PHE A 88 4.41 -20.48 -2.62
N ILE A 89 3.76 -19.50 -3.23
CA ILE A 89 2.94 -19.64 -4.43
C ILE A 89 3.67 -18.97 -5.60
N ARG A 90 3.85 -19.72 -6.69
CA ARG A 90 4.45 -19.21 -7.91
C ARG A 90 3.44 -18.38 -8.72
N GLY A 91 3.85 -17.18 -9.14
CA GLY A 91 2.93 -16.18 -9.70
C GLY A 91 2.22 -16.56 -10.99
N ASN A 92 2.78 -17.45 -11.81
CA ASN A 92 2.11 -17.93 -13.02
C ASN A 92 0.85 -18.78 -12.74
N ASN A 93 0.64 -19.21 -11.48
CA ASN A 93 -0.55 -19.96 -11.07
C ASN A 93 -1.62 -19.06 -10.45
N VAL A 94 -1.31 -17.78 -10.20
CA VAL A 94 -2.20 -16.84 -9.51
C VAL A 94 -3.20 -16.26 -10.51
N LEU A 95 -4.49 -16.34 -10.18
CA LEU A 95 -5.56 -15.69 -10.92
C LEU A 95 -5.83 -14.29 -10.39
N TYR A 96 -6.03 -14.15 -9.07
CA TYR A 96 -6.18 -12.86 -8.40
C TYR A 96 -5.77 -12.93 -6.93
N ILE A 97 -5.54 -11.76 -6.35
CA ILE A 97 -5.39 -11.53 -4.91
C ILE A 97 -6.48 -10.56 -4.48
N THR A 98 -7.15 -10.84 -3.37
CA THR A 98 -8.02 -9.88 -2.69
C THR A 98 -7.58 -9.73 -1.24
N ALA A 99 -7.68 -8.50 -0.72
CA ALA A 99 -7.69 -8.31 0.72
C ALA A 99 -8.91 -9.04 1.30
N ALA A 100 -8.73 -9.70 2.45
CA ALA A 100 -9.82 -10.38 3.16
C ALA A 100 -10.67 -9.38 3.97
#